data_AF-A0A971NU52-F1
#
_entry.id   AF-A0A971NU52-F1
#
_cell.length_a   1.000
_cell.length_b   1.000
_cell.length_c   1.000
_cell.angle_alpha   90.00
_cell.angle_beta   90.00
_cell.angle_gamma   90.00
#
_symmetry.space_group_name_H-M   'P 1'
#
loop_
_entity.id
_entity.type
_entity.pdbx_description
1 polymer ?
#
loop_
_entity_poly.entity_id
_entity_poly.type
_entity_poly.pdbx_seq_one_letter_code
_entity_poly.pdbx_strand_id
1 'polypeptide(L)'
;MAYYCYILKCVNGAFYTGSTQDPAKRLTAHQKGRGARYTRINPPVSLAYVEEVSNHSNALKREIAIKKLTREQKEALIMNQNLNIVNQFVNSHYSSDVIEVLSPGRVNMLGEHIDYNDGVVLPAAIDRYVNLTAKRLSEPILVLHALDLNQSISIPLDKLTEKTDCQGQLLPGFALYPAGVAWALQDAGFIPTGIEVTYKSNIPIGSGLSSSAAVQVGFARLWNHIGGWNLTGLELAKLCQRSENHYVGVQSGLMDQFACLEGVKDHLLSFDTRSLGWSVIQLPPETSIVIVDSSQRRDLATTTYNQRREECTKAVELLKHWLPDIQSLRDVTPADLRKHIHKLPTHISLRALHVVNEIHRVEKALKALNAHDAAAFGKLMLESHQSLKDLYGVSTSVLNLLVDIASISPGCYGARLTGAGFGGCTVNLVASQQVESFIKNLKAEYYRHTKKDLAVYPCQASDGARVIQP
;
A
#
# COMPACT_ATOMS: atom_id res chain seq x y z
N MET A 1 20.72 -24.73 33.58
CA MET A 1 20.39 -24.05 32.31
C MET A 1 18.99 -24.46 31.92
N ALA A 2 18.12 -23.49 31.62
CA ALA A 2 16.77 -23.77 31.13
C ALA A 2 16.84 -24.60 29.84
N TYR A 3 15.91 -25.53 29.71
CA TYR A 3 15.65 -26.24 28.45
C TYR A 3 14.26 -25.87 27.97
N TYR A 4 14.02 -26.03 26.68
CA TYR A 4 12.75 -25.71 26.08
C TYR A 4 12.24 -26.89 25.26
N CYS A 5 10.93 -27.12 25.30
CA CYS A 5 10.22 -27.93 24.33
C CYS A 5 9.46 -26.99 23.38
N TYR A 6 9.51 -27.26 22.08
CA TYR A 6 8.91 -26.38 21.08
C TYR A 6 8.16 -27.16 19.99
N ILE A 7 7.21 -26.48 19.35
CA ILE A 7 6.53 -26.94 18.14
C ILE A 7 6.80 -25.93 17.03
N LEU A 8 7.24 -26.42 15.87
CA LEU A 8 7.35 -25.68 14.62
C LEU A 8 6.18 -26.01 13.71
N LYS A 9 5.67 -25.01 12.99
CA LYS A 9 4.74 -25.20 11.88
C LYS A 9 5.54 -25.27 10.58
N CYS A 10 5.49 -26.39 9.88
CA CYS A 10 6.17 -26.60 8.59
C CYS A 10 5.36 -26.04 7.42
N VAL A 11 6.04 -25.83 6.28
CA VAL A 11 5.42 -25.29 5.04
C VAL A 11 4.20 -26.08 4.56
N ASN A 12 4.21 -27.39 4.79
CA ASN A 12 3.10 -28.29 4.46
C ASN A 12 1.99 -28.34 5.53
N GLY A 13 2.02 -27.43 6.51
CA GLY A 13 1.06 -27.39 7.62
C GLY A 13 1.25 -28.47 8.68
N ALA A 14 2.34 -29.26 8.64
CA ALA A 14 2.64 -30.25 9.66
C ALA A 14 3.31 -29.62 10.90
N PHE A 15 3.13 -30.27 12.06
CA PHE A 15 3.77 -29.85 13.31
C PHE A 15 5.01 -30.71 13.61
N TYR A 16 6.17 -30.05 13.71
CA TYR A 16 7.41 -30.68 14.13
C TYR A 16 7.70 -30.33 15.59
N THR A 17 7.96 -31.33 16.42
CA THR A 17 8.26 -31.14 17.85
C THR A 17 9.71 -31.47 18.14
N GLY A 18 10.37 -30.63 18.93
CA GLY A 18 11.72 -30.87 19.42
C GLY A 18 11.99 -30.22 20.77
N SER A 19 13.17 -30.49 21.31
CA SER A 19 13.69 -29.84 22.51
C SER A 19 15.11 -29.29 22.28
N THR A 20 15.46 -28.22 22.98
CA THR A 20 16.77 -27.56 22.87
C THR A 20 16.98 -26.57 24.03
N GLN A 21 18.20 -26.05 24.18
CA GLN A 21 18.48 -24.93 25.07
C GLN A 21 18.20 -23.57 24.40
N ASP A 22 18.14 -23.52 23.06
CA ASP A 22 17.94 -22.30 22.28
C ASP A 22 17.01 -22.56 21.08
N PRO A 23 15.68 -22.43 21.28
CA PRO A 23 14.69 -22.60 20.22
C PRO A 23 14.90 -21.69 19.01
N ALA A 24 15.39 -20.47 19.19
CA ALA A 24 15.60 -19.50 18.11
C ALA A 24 16.74 -19.94 17.19
N LYS A 25 17.92 -20.25 17.76
CA LYS A 25 19.05 -20.79 16.99
C LYS A 25 18.69 -22.10 16.30
N ARG A 26 17.86 -22.92 16.95
CA ARG A 26 17.38 -24.17 16.37
C ARG A 26 16.46 -23.93 15.17
N LEU A 27 15.50 -23.01 15.27
CA LEU A 27 14.64 -22.60 14.16
C LEU A 27 15.47 -22.09 12.97
N THR A 28 16.43 -21.19 13.21
CA THR A 28 17.34 -20.67 12.18
C THR A 28 18.14 -21.77 11.50
N ALA A 29 18.63 -22.75 12.27
CA ALA A 29 19.33 -23.91 11.71
C ALA A 29 18.40 -24.78 10.84
N HIS A 30 17.14 -24.97 11.25
CA HIS A 30 16.16 -25.69 10.44
C HIS A 30 15.82 -24.95 9.13
N GLN A 31 15.63 -23.63 9.18
CA GLN A 31 15.36 -22.79 8.00
C GLN A 31 16.54 -22.77 7.01
N LYS A 32 17.79 -22.82 7.51
CA LYS A 32 19.02 -22.93 6.68
C LYS A 32 19.32 -24.35 6.19
N GLY A 33 18.37 -25.29 6.32
CA GLY A 33 18.54 -26.68 5.88
C GLY A 33 19.54 -27.50 6.71
N ARG A 34 19.96 -27.03 7.89
CA ARG A 34 20.88 -27.72 8.81
C ARG A 34 20.15 -28.50 9.91
N GLY A 35 18.85 -28.74 9.72
CA GLY A 35 17.96 -29.40 10.66
C GLY A 35 17.85 -30.92 10.53
N ALA A 36 16.88 -31.50 11.23
CA ALA A 36 16.49 -32.90 11.06
C ALA A 36 16.07 -33.20 9.61
N ARG A 37 16.18 -34.47 9.19
CA ARG A 37 15.83 -34.90 7.82
C ARG A 37 14.43 -34.43 7.40
N TYR A 38 13.45 -34.53 8.30
CA TYR A 38 12.08 -34.09 8.02
C TYR A 38 11.99 -32.59 7.74
N THR A 39 12.62 -31.76 8.58
CA THR A 39 12.64 -30.30 8.42
C THR A 39 13.49 -29.81 7.26
N ARG A 40 14.38 -30.65 6.71
CA ARG A 40 15.10 -30.34 5.46
C ARG A 40 14.20 -30.49 4.24
N ILE A 41 13.32 -31.49 4.27
CA ILE A 41 12.34 -31.76 3.22
C ILE A 41 11.16 -30.78 3.34
N ASN A 42 10.75 -30.46 4.57
CA ASN A 42 9.65 -29.56 4.90
C ASN A 42 10.15 -28.45 5.85
N PRO A 43 10.79 -27.39 5.31
CA PRO A 43 11.32 -26.31 6.14
C PRO A 43 10.25 -25.73 7.07
N PRO A 44 10.58 -25.42 8.33
CA PRO A 44 9.66 -24.78 9.25
C PRO A 44 9.42 -23.32 8.87
N VAL A 45 8.16 -22.90 8.93
CA VAL A 45 7.68 -21.54 8.65
C VAL A 45 7.79 -20.67 9.90
N SER A 46 7.40 -21.20 11.06
CA SER A 46 7.37 -20.43 12.31
C SER A 46 7.42 -21.31 13.55
N LEU A 47 7.78 -20.68 14.67
CA LEU A 47 7.65 -21.24 16.02
C LEU A 47 6.19 -21.09 16.46
N ALA A 48 5.49 -22.20 16.67
CA ALA A 48 4.08 -22.21 17.06
C ALA A 48 3.89 -22.38 18.57
N TYR A 49 4.84 -23.03 19.24
CA TYR A 49 4.78 -23.31 20.68
C TYR A 49 6.19 -23.30 21.28
N VAL A 50 6.31 -22.75 22.48
CA VAL A 50 7.49 -22.87 23.34
C VAL A 50 7.03 -23.09 24.77
N GLU A 51 7.68 -24.02 25.47
CA GLU A 51 7.48 -24.29 26.90
C GLU A 51 8.85 -24.43 27.56
N GLU A 52 9.08 -23.69 28.64
CA GLU A 52 10.28 -23.82 29.45
C GLU A 52 10.17 -25.03 30.40
N VAL A 53 11.24 -25.80 30.50
CA VAL A 53 11.35 -26.99 31.35
C VAL A 53 12.68 -26.98 32.11
N SER A 54 12.64 -27.51 33.34
CA SER A 54 13.72 -27.33 34.31
C SER A 54 15.04 -28.01 33.96
N ASN A 55 15.05 -29.04 33.11
CA ASN A 55 16.26 -29.74 32.68
C ASN A 55 16.06 -30.56 31.40
N HIS A 56 17.15 -31.05 30.83
CA HIS A 56 17.17 -31.86 29.60
C HIS A 56 16.30 -33.11 29.68
N SER A 57 16.34 -33.85 30.80
CA SER A 57 15.55 -35.07 30.99
C SER A 57 14.05 -34.78 30.94
N ASN A 58 13.62 -33.66 31.52
CA ASN A 58 12.23 -33.21 31.46
C ASN A 58 11.86 -32.73 30.05
N ALA A 59 12.78 -32.08 29.33
CA ALA A 59 12.58 -31.68 27.94
C ALA A 59 12.34 -32.87 27.01
N LEU A 60 13.13 -33.94 27.16
CA LEU A 60 12.94 -35.16 26.39
C LEU A 60 11.61 -35.85 26.72
N LYS A 61 11.25 -35.96 28.01
CA LYS A 61 9.95 -36.50 28.43
C LYS A 61 8.79 -35.69 27.84
N ARG A 62 8.90 -34.37 27.86
CA ARG A 62 7.88 -33.46 27.34
C ARG A 62 7.78 -33.53 25.82
N GLU A 63 8.91 -33.58 25.12
CA GLU A 63 8.96 -33.77 23.66
C GLU A 63 8.27 -35.08 23.25
N ILE A 64 8.52 -36.18 23.96
CA ILE A 64 7.87 -37.47 23.72
C ILE A 64 6.36 -37.37 23.97
N ALA A 65 5.94 -36.71 25.06
CA ALA A 65 4.52 -36.52 25.37
C ALA A 65 3.81 -35.73 24.26
N ILE A 66 4.39 -34.62 23.80
CA ILE A 66 3.82 -33.79 22.72
C ILE A 66 3.82 -34.57 21.39
N LYS A 67 4.83 -35.38 21.09
CA LYS A 67 4.86 -36.20 19.87
C LYS A 67 3.71 -37.20 19.79
N LYS A 68 3.20 -37.70 20.92
CA LYS A 68 2.05 -38.61 21.01
C LYS A 68 0.69 -37.93 20.86
N LEU A 69 0.62 -36.60 20.96
CA LEU A 69 -0.63 -35.85 20.82
C LEU A 69 -1.15 -35.91 19.38
N THR A 70 -2.47 -35.98 19.23
CA THR A 70 -3.13 -35.80 17.94
C THR A 70 -2.93 -34.36 17.43
N ARG A 71 -3.27 -34.12 16.15
CA ARG A 71 -3.19 -32.79 15.56
C ARG A 71 -4.04 -31.76 16.34
N GLU A 72 -5.30 -32.10 16.62
CA GLU A 72 -6.23 -31.24 17.36
C GLU A 72 -5.70 -30.92 18.77
N GLN A 73 -5.13 -31.92 19.46
CA GLN A 73 -4.52 -31.71 20.77
C GLN A 73 -3.29 -30.80 20.73
N LYS A 74 -2.48 -30.86 19.66
CA LYS A 74 -1.36 -29.92 19.45
C LYS A 74 -1.84 -28.52 19.16
N GLU A 75 -2.90 -28.36 18.37
CA GLU A 75 -3.51 -27.05 18.10
C GLU A 75 -4.09 -26.44 19.38
N ALA A 76 -4.78 -27.23 20.20
CA ALA A 76 -5.25 -26.79 21.51
C ALA A 76 -4.10 -26.41 22.46
N LEU A 77 -2.98 -27.15 22.44
CA LEU A 77 -1.78 -26.83 23.22
C LEU A 77 -1.12 -25.52 22.75
N ILE A 78 -1.05 -25.29 21.43
CA ILE A 78 -0.55 -24.04 20.83
C ILE A 78 -1.41 -22.85 21.27
N MET A 79 -2.73 -23.01 21.37
CA MET A 79 -3.64 -21.96 21.82
C MET A 79 -3.62 -21.72 23.34
N ASN A 80 -3.00 -22.60 24.13
CA ASN A 80 -3.00 -22.50 25.58
C ASN A 80 -1.96 -21.48 26.09
N GLN A 81 -2.40 -20.25 26.34
CA GLN A 81 -1.55 -19.13 26.75
C GLN A 81 -0.86 -19.31 28.12
N ASN A 82 -1.36 -20.19 28.99
CA ASN A 82 -0.73 -20.46 30.29
C ASN A 82 0.56 -21.29 30.15
N LEU A 83 0.68 -22.07 29.07
CA LEU A 83 1.83 -22.95 28.83
C LEU A 83 2.67 -22.50 27.64
N ASN A 84 2.08 -21.83 26.66
CA ASN A 84 2.77 -21.40 25.46
C ASN A 84 3.43 -20.03 25.67
N ILE A 85 4.72 -20.05 25.97
CA ILE A 85 5.54 -18.84 26.14
C ILE A 85 6.14 -18.33 24.82
N VAL A 86 5.66 -18.78 23.63
CA VAL A 86 6.27 -18.41 22.35
C VAL A 86 6.42 -16.90 22.16
N ASN A 87 5.41 -16.12 22.54
CA ASN A 87 5.46 -14.66 22.43
C ASN A 87 6.47 -14.04 23.41
N GLN A 88 6.54 -14.53 24.66
CA GLN A 88 7.52 -14.07 25.66
C GLN A 88 8.95 -14.45 25.25
N PHE A 89 9.14 -15.66 24.74
CA PHE A 89 10.43 -16.18 24.27
C PHE A 89 10.92 -15.39 23.06
N VAL A 90 10.05 -15.15 22.08
CA VAL A 90 10.35 -14.31 20.91
C VAL A 90 10.61 -12.85 21.33
N ASN A 91 9.86 -12.30 22.28
CA ASN A 91 10.09 -10.92 22.73
C ASN A 91 11.44 -10.77 23.48
N SER A 92 11.85 -11.76 24.27
CA SER A 92 13.12 -11.73 25.03
C SER A 92 14.36 -12.03 24.17
N HIS A 93 14.27 -12.93 23.19
CA HIS A 93 15.42 -13.28 22.32
C HIS A 93 15.65 -12.29 21.17
N TYR A 94 14.63 -11.52 20.76
CA TYR A 94 14.72 -10.53 19.68
C TYR A 94 14.67 -9.08 20.21
N SER A 95 14.79 -8.87 21.52
CA SER A 95 14.78 -7.57 22.19
C SER A 95 15.90 -6.61 21.73
N SER A 96 16.92 -7.09 21.02
CA SER A 96 18.00 -6.29 20.45
C SER A 96 17.80 -5.88 18.99
N ASP A 97 16.81 -6.46 18.29
CA ASP A 97 16.77 -6.38 16.84
C ASP A 97 15.89 -5.21 16.41
N VAL A 98 16.56 -4.11 16.06
CA VAL A 98 15.96 -3.00 15.33
C VAL A 98 15.48 -3.52 13.97
N ILE A 99 14.19 -3.36 13.68
CA ILE A 99 13.61 -3.75 12.39
C ILE A 99 13.42 -2.48 11.57
N GLU A 100 13.98 -2.46 10.37
CA GLU A 100 13.79 -1.36 9.43
C GLU A 100 12.85 -1.76 8.30
N VAL A 101 11.89 -0.88 7.98
CA VAL A 101 10.98 -1.05 6.83
C VAL A 101 11.07 0.17 5.94
N LEU A 102 11.24 -0.08 4.65
CA LEU A 102 11.16 0.94 3.62
C LEU A 102 9.85 0.76 2.87
N SER A 103 9.01 1.79 2.84
CA SER A 103 7.70 1.75 2.20
C SER A 103 7.57 2.89 1.19
N PRO A 104 7.50 2.62 -0.13
CA PRO A 104 7.47 3.66 -1.14
C PRO A 104 6.10 4.36 -1.20
N GLY A 105 6.11 5.62 -1.63
CA GLY A 105 4.93 6.25 -2.22
C GLY A 105 4.68 5.71 -3.61
N ARG A 106 3.62 6.19 -4.26
CA ARG A 106 3.29 5.80 -5.64
C ARG A 106 2.83 6.98 -6.47
N VAL A 107 2.97 6.85 -7.77
CA VAL A 107 2.36 7.73 -8.76
C VAL A 107 1.44 6.91 -9.66
N ASN A 108 0.29 7.46 -10.04
CA ASN A 108 -0.52 6.82 -11.08
C ASN A 108 -0.24 7.46 -12.43
N MET A 109 0.25 6.68 -13.39
CA MET A 109 0.60 7.20 -14.71
C MET A 109 -0.64 7.38 -15.59
N LEU A 110 -1.68 6.56 -15.42
CA LEU A 110 -2.94 6.66 -16.15
C LEU A 110 -4.04 5.83 -15.48
N GLY A 111 -5.31 6.16 -15.72
CA GLY A 111 -6.45 5.41 -15.20
C GLY A 111 -6.88 5.94 -13.85
N GLU A 112 -7.28 7.20 -13.77
CA GLU A 112 -7.72 7.78 -12.51
C GLU A 112 -9.21 7.78 -12.30
N HIS A 113 -9.57 7.61 -11.03
CA HIS A 113 -10.95 7.46 -10.60
C HIS A 113 -11.68 6.26 -11.24
N ILE A 114 -10.92 5.27 -11.72
CA ILE A 114 -11.47 4.02 -12.26
C ILE A 114 -11.19 2.81 -11.38
N ASP A 115 -10.33 2.92 -10.36
CA ASP A 115 -10.03 1.85 -9.40
C ASP A 115 -11.23 1.44 -8.56
N TYR A 116 -12.05 2.39 -8.13
CA TYR A 116 -13.34 2.10 -7.47
C TYR A 116 -14.51 1.94 -8.46
N ASN A 117 -14.21 1.90 -9.76
CA ASN A 117 -15.16 1.58 -10.84
C ASN A 117 -14.72 0.30 -11.60
N ASP A 118 -13.97 -0.59 -10.95
CA ASP A 118 -13.53 -1.88 -11.50
C ASP A 118 -12.65 -1.79 -12.76
N GLY A 119 -11.96 -0.66 -12.92
CA GLY A 119 -11.04 -0.39 -14.02
C GLY A 119 -9.67 -1.03 -13.83
N VAL A 120 -8.89 -1.05 -14.91
CA VAL A 120 -7.46 -1.33 -14.86
C VAL A 120 -6.74 -0.02 -14.61
N VAL A 121 -5.82 0.03 -13.65
CA VAL A 121 -4.98 1.20 -13.35
C VAL A 121 -3.51 0.93 -13.67
N LEU A 122 -2.73 2.00 -13.91
CA LEU A 122 -1.32 1.94 -14.29
C LEU A 122 -0.39 2.69 -13.31
N PRO A 123 -0.37 2.33 -12.01
CA PRO A 123 0.53 2.96 -11.05
C PRO A 123 1.95 2.42 -11.09
N ALA A 124 2.87 3.16 -10.48
CA ALA A 124 4.19 2.68 -10.08
C ALA A 124 4.51 3.16 -8.67
N ALA A 125 5.14 2.30 -7.86
CA ALA A 125 5.87 2.76 -6.68
C ALA A 125 7.02 3.68 -7.12
N ILE A 126 7.35 4.68 -6.33
CA ILE A 126 8.42 5.64 -6.63
C ILE A 126 9.54 5.57 -5.58
N ASP A 127 10.72 6.04 -5.94
CA ASP A 127 11.91 6.14 -5.08
C ASP A 127 11.82 7.23 -4.00
N ARG A 128 10.61 7.42 -3.45
CA ARG A 128 10.30 8.25 -2.28
C ARG A 128 9.63 7.35 -1.26
N TYR A 129 10.10 7.38 -0.02
CA TYR A 129 9.81 6.37 0.99
C TYR A 129 9.39 6.99 2.32
N VAL A 130 8.57 6.24 3.05
CA VAL A 130 8.48 6.26 4.50
C VAL A 130 9.47 5.22 5.03
N ASN A 131 10.36 5.65 5.92
CA ASN A 131 11.34 4.80 6.58
C ASN A 131 10.88 4.57 8.02
N LEU A 132 10.57 3.33 8.37
CA LEU A 132 10.24 2.93 9.74
C LEU A 132 11.46 2.27 10.39
N THR A 133 11.75 2.64 11.62
CA THR A 133 12.70 1.96 12.50
C THR A 133 11.95 1.54 13.74
N ALA A 134 11.84 0.23 13.97
CA ALA A 134 10.94 -0.33 14.96
C ALA A 134 11.66 -1.25 15.96
N LYS A 135 11.15 -1.24 17.19
CA LYS A 135 11.49 -2.18 18.26
C LYS A 135 10.22 -2.82 18.80
N ARG A 136 10.33 -4.06 19.25
CA ARG A 136 9.22 -4.76 19.91
C ARG A 136 9.09 -4.28 21.35
N LEU A 137 7.85 -4.21 21.83
CA LEU A 137 7.51 -3.94 23.22
C LEU A 137 6.84 -5.17 23.85
N SER A 138 7.01 -5.32 25.17
CA SER A 138 6.32 -6.34 25.97
C SER A 138 4.83 -6.02 26.12
N GLU A 139 4.53 -4.75 26.32
CA GLU A 139 3.19 -4.22 26.53
C GLU A 139 2.44 -4.11 25.19
N PRO A 140 1.11 -4.35 25.15
CA PRO A 140 0.31 -4.24 23.93
C PRO A 140 0.02 -2.77 23.58
N ILE A 141 1.05 -1.98 23.37
CA ILE A 141 0.97 -0.56 23.03
C ILE A 141 1.74 -0.29 21.73
N LEU A 142 1.24 0.67 20.97
CA LEU A 142 1.89 1.24 19.81
C LEU A 142 2.46 2.62 20.20
N VAL A 143 3.78 2.73 20.27
CA VAL A 143 4.48 4.00 20.47
C VAL A 143 4.98 4.51 19.12
N LEU A 144 4.64 5.75 18.78
CA LEU A 144 4.97 6.37 17.50
C LEU A 144 5.82 7.62 17.73
N HIS A 145 6.89 7.76 16.97
CA HIS A 145 7.69 8.98 16.84
C HIS A 145 7.72 9.42 15.37
N ALA A 146 6.87 10.39 15.03
CA ALA A 146 6.77 10.96 13.68
C ALA A 146 7.74 12.14 13.55
N LEU A 147 8.94 11.90 13.04
CA LEU A 147 10.03 12.89 13.06
C LEU A 147 9.72 14.14 12.24
N ASP A 148 9.09 13.99 11.07
CA ASP A 148 8.77 15.13 10.19
C ASP A 148 7.70 16.05 10.78
N LEU A 149 6.90 15.55 11.73
CA LEU A 149 5.87 16.30 12.42
C LEU A 149 6.33 16.78 13.80
N ASN A 150 7.50 16.31 14.27
CA ASN A 150 7.98 16.50 15.64
C ASN A 150 6.92 16.12 16.69
N GLN A 151 6.23 14.98 16.46
CA GLN A 151 5.13 14.50 17.30
C GLN A 151 5.39 13.08 17.77
N SER A 152 4.91 12.75 18.96
CA SER A 152 4.96 11.39 19.52
C SER A 152 3.68 11.06 20.25
N ILE A 153 3.28 9.79 20.23
CA ILE A 153 2.03 9.32 20.83
C ILE A 153 2.12 7.84 21.18
N SER A 154 1.41 7.44 22.22
CA SER A 154 1.28 6.05 22.65
C SER A 154 -0.18 5.62 22.60
N ILE A 155 -0.46 4.51 21.93
CA ILE A 155 -1.81 4.06 21.63
C ILE A 155 -2.01 2.65 22.20
N PRO A 156 -3.04 2.42 23.03
CA PRO A 156 -3.37 1.08 23.51
C PRO A 156 -3.93 0.22 22.37
N LEU A 157 -3.33 -0.95 22.12
CA LEU A 157 -3.78 -1.85 21.05
C LEU A 157 -5.10 -2.56 21.38
N ASP A 158 -5.51 -2.62 22.64
CA ASP A 158 -6.76 -3.23 23.10
C ASP A 158 -7.98 -2.30 23.02
N LYS A 159 -7.78 -1.01 22.69
CA LYS A 159 -8.84 0.02 22.63
C LYS A 159 -8.87 0.81 21.32
N LEU A 160 -8.42 0.20 20.22
CA LEU A 160 -8.32 0.88 18.92
C LEU A 160 -9.66 1.47 18.43
N THR A 161 -10.79 0.83 18.74
CA THR A 161 -12.13 1.32 18.36
C THR A 161 -12.46 2.70 18.96
N GLU A 162 -11.90 3.04 20.12
CA GLU A 162 -12.12 4.32 20.79
C GLU A 162 -11.41 5.48 20.07
N LYS A 163 -10.39 5.18 19.25
CA LYS A 163 -9.52 6.16 18.60
C LYS A 163 -8.95 7.17 19.59
N THR A 164 -8.50 6.68 20.74
CA THR A 164 -7.86 7.46 21.80
C THR A 164 -6.44 6.97 22.08
N ASP A 165 -5.60 7.85 22.63
CA ASP A 165 -4.28 7.51 23.14
C ASP A 165 -4.33 6.94 24.57
N CYS A 166 -3.17 6.60 25.12
CA CYS A 166 -3.06 6.09 26.50
C CYS A 166 -3.53 7.08 27.57
N GLN A 167 -3.73 8.36 27.22
CA GLN A 167 -4.24 9.42 28.10
C GLN A 167 -5.74 9.71 27.86
N GLY A 168 -6.40 8.96 26.96
CA GLY A 168 -7.81 9.14 26.63
C GLY A 168 -8.10 10.31 25.68
N GLN A 169 -7.08 10.92 25.07
CA GLN A 169 -7.27 11.99 24.08
C GLN A 169 -7.48 11.40 22.69
N LEU A 170 -8.29 12.07 21.86
CA LEU A 170 -8.53 11.63 20.48
C LEU A 170 -7.24 11.59 19.67
N LEU A 171 -7.09 10.56 18.84
CA LEU A 171 -5.90 10.39 18.01
C LEU A 171 -5.77 11.52 16.97
N PRO A 172 -4.58 12.14 16.84
CA PRO A 172 -4.30 13.07 15.76
C PRO A 172 -4.29 12.35 14.41
N GLY A 173 -4.48 13.11 13.32
CA GLY A 173 -4.67 12.55 11.97
C GLY A 173 -3.55 11.59 11.51
N PHE A 174 -2.29 11.85 11.85
CA PHE A 174 -1.18 10.97 11.48
C PHE A 174 -1.25 9.61 12.16
N ALA A 175 -1.77 9.56 13.39
CA ALA A 175 -1.85 8.37 14.22
C ALA A 175 -3.00 7.45 13.80
N LEU A 176 -4.02 7.99 13.12
CA LEU A 176 -5.15 7.22 12.61
C LEU A 176 -4.73 6.15 11.60
N TYR A 177 -3.70 6.40 10.80
CA TYR A 177 -3.22 5.46 9.78
C TYR A 177 -2.60 4.18 10.39
N PRO A 178 -1.55 4.25 11.22
CA PRO A 178 -0.97 3.05 11.84
C PRO A 178 -1.94 2.39 12.83
N ALA A 179 -2.73 3.16 13.60
CA ALA A 179 -3.75 2.60 14.49
C ALA A 179 -4.85 1.84 13.71
N GLY A 180 -5.28 2.40 12.58
CA GLY A 180 -6.27 1.77 11.72
C GLY A 180 -5.77 0.47 11.09
N VAL A 181 -4.47 0.38 10.76
CA VAL A 181 -3.87 -0.87 10.28
C VAL A 181 -3.86 -1.93 11.37
N ALA A 182 -3.47 -1.57 12.59
CA ALA A 182 -3.56 -2.48 13.73
C ALA A 182 -5.01 -2.96 13.96
N TRP A 183 -5.97 -2.06 13.84
CA TRP A 183 -7.39 -2.37 13.98
C TRP A 183 -7.88 -3.34 12.90
N ALA A 184 -7.53 -3.10 11.64
CA ALA A 184 -7.90 -3.97 10.53
C ALA A 184 -7.25 -5.36 10.64
N LEU A 185 -6.01 -5.43 11.14
CA LEU A 185 -5.33 -6.70 11.43
C LEU A 185 -6.05 -7.49 12.53
N GLN A 186 -6.40 -6.84 13.65
CA GLN A 186 -7.13 -7.49 14.74
C GLN A 186 -8.48 -8.04 14.29
N ASP A 187 -9.22 -7.24 13.52
CA ASP A 187 -10.51 -7.63 12.95
C ASP A 187 -10.40 -8.85 12.02
N ALA A 188 -9.27 -9.00 11.34
CA ALA A 188 -8.95 -10.17 10.51
C ALA A 188 -8.34 -11.36 11.29
N GLY A 189 -8.23 -11.28 12.62
CA GLY A 189 -7.70 -12.33 13.49
C GLY A 189 -6.17 -12.33 13.65
N PHE A 190 -5.48 -11.31 13.15
CA PHE A 190 -4.04 -11.11 13.33
C PHE A 190 -3.79 -10.15 14.49
N ILE A 191 -3.30 -10.66 15.62
CA ILE A 191 -3.11 -9.85 16.83
C ILE A 191 -1.77 -9.10 16.77
N PRO A 192 -1.76 -7.76 16.55
CA PRO A 192 -0.52 -7.00 16.49
C PRO A 192 0.16 -6.98 17.85
N THR A 193 1.47 -7.22 17.86
CA THR A 193 2.29 -7.05 19.07
C THR A 193 2.58 -5.57 19.32
N GLY A 194 2.87 -5.24 20.58
CA GLY A 194 3.36 -3.91 20.91
C GLY A 194 4.67 -3.57 20.21
N ILE A 195 4.78 -2.34 19.74
CA ILE A 195 5.95 -1.84 19.02
C ILE A 195 6.19 -0.36 19.34
N GLU A 196 7.46 0.02 19.37
CA GLU A 196 7.91 1.41 19.31
C GLU A 196 8.46 1.66 17.92
N VAL A 197 7.96 2.68 17.23
CA VAL A 197 8.34 2.99 15.85
C VAL A 197 8.70 4.46 15.72
N THR A 198 9.93 4.70 15.27
CA THR A 198 10.37 6.01 14.79
C THR A 198 10.31 6.02 13.27
N TYR A 199 9.73 7.07 12.69
CA TYR A 199 9.65 7.17 11.24
C TYR A 199 9.78 8.57 10.67
N LYS A 200 10.25 8.62 9.42
CA LYS A 200 10.37 9.82 8.59
C LYS A 200 10.04 9.50 7.14
N SER A 201 9.71 10.52 6.37
CA SER A 201 9.27 10.41 4.98
C SER A 201 9.98 11.45 4.12
N ASN A 202 10.47 11.03 2.96
CA ASN A 202 10.85 11.97 1.90
C ASN A 202 9.76 12.09 0.80
N ILE A 203 8.58 11.50 1.03
CA ILE A 203 7.38 11.71 0.22
C ILE A 203 6.75 13.04 0.64
N PRO A 204 6.57 14.01 -0.27
CA PRO A 204 5.92 15.28 0.05
C PRO A 204 4.51 15.04 0.62
N ILE A 205 4.25 15.54 1.83
CA ILE A 205 3.00 15.30 2.55
C ILE A 205 1.83 15.95 1.80
N GLY A 206 0.74 15.18 1.62
CA GLY A 206 -0.49 15.68 1.01
C GLY A 206 -0.41 15.95 -0.49
N SER A 207 0.72 15.61 -1.14
CA SER A 207 1.05 15.96 -2.53
C SER A 207 0.31 15.17 -3.62
N GLY A 208 -0.37 14.08 -3.29
CA GLY A 208 -0.98 13.20 -4.29
C GLY A 208 -0.21 11.91 -4.49
N LEU A 209 0.97 11.78 -3.87
CA LEU A 209 1.88 10.65 -4.00
C LEU A 209 1.66 9.55 -2.94
N SER A 210 0.45 9.48 -2.38
CA SER A 210 0.04 8.35 -1.53
C SER A 210 0.81 8.21 -0.22
N SER A 211 1.17 9.32 0.43
CA SER A 211 1.89 9.28 1.72
C SER A 211 1.13 8.52 2.82
N SER A 212 -0.21 8.57 2.84
CA SER A 212 -1.05 7.80 3.76
C SER A 212 -0.91 6.30 3.53
N ALA A 213 -1.02 5.85 2.28
CA ALA A 213 -0.89 4.46 1.90
C ALA A 213 0.53 3.94 2.19
N ALA A 214 1.57 4.73 1.91
CA ALA A 214 2.95 4.36 2.24
C ALA A 214 3.14 4.14 3.75
N VAL A 215 2.55 4.99 4.61
CA VAL A 215 2.54 4.77 6.06
C VAL A 215 1.79 3.47 6.40
N GLN A 216 0.54 3.32 5.97
CA GLN A 216 -0.26 2.13 6.27
C GLN A 216 0.46 0.83 5.88
N VAL A 217 0.97 0.79 4.65
CA VAL A 217 1.70 -0.35 4.09
C VAL A 217 2.97 -0.64 4.87
N GLY A 218 3.72 0.39 5.27
CA GLY A 218 4.93 0.21 6.08
C GLY A 218 4.61 -0.50 7.40
N PHE A 219 3.58 -0.03 8.11
CA PHE A 219 3.14 -0.64 9.36
C PHE A 219 2.56 -2.05 9.15
N ALA A 220 1.78 -2.27 8.09
CA ALA A 220 1.25 -3.58 7.77
C ALA A 220 2.37 -4.58 7.46
N ARG A 221 3.39 -4.18 6.70
CA ARG A 221 4.58 -5.00 6.41
C ARG A 221 5.37 -5.28 7.68
N LEU A 222 5.54 -4.29 8.55
CA LEU A 222 6.22 -4.42 9.83
C LEU A 222 5.55 -5.46 10.74
N TRP A 223 4.24 -5.35 10.96
CA TRP A 223 3.51 -6.33 11.78
C TRP A 223 3.45 -7.71 11.12
N ASN A 224 3.28 -7.79 9.80
CA ASN A 224 3.33 -9.07 9.09
C ASN A 224 4.68 -9.78 9.29
N HIS A 225 5.78 -9.03 9.28
CA HIS A 225 7.12 -9.55 9.55
C HIS A 225 7.28 -9.99 11.01
N ILE A 226 6.90 -9.13 11.96
CA ILE A 226 7.03 -9.41 13.40
C ILE A 226 6.18 -10.62 13.82
N GLY A 227 4.93 -10.68 13.34
CA GLY A 227 3.98 -11.72 13.64
C GLY A 227 4.20 -13.03 12.87
N GLY A 228 5.05 -13.02 11.84
CA GLY A 228 5.33 -14.21 11.02
C GLY A 228 4.08 -14.76 10.32
N TRP A 229 3.13 -13.90 9.94
CA TRP A 229 1.83 -14.30 9.38
C TRP A 229 1.91 -14.73 7.92
N ASN A 230 2.96 -14.30 7.20
CA ASN A 230 3.19 -14.59 5.78
C ASN A 230 2.03 -14.14 4.88
N LEU A 231 1.37 -13.03 5.21
CA LEU A 231 0.39 -12.40 4.33
C LEU A 231 1.07 -11.90 3.06
N THR A 232 0.42 -12.17 1.93
CA THR A 232 0.80 -11.64 0.61
C THR A 232 0.62 -10.12 0.57
N GLY A 233 1.27 -9.43 -0.37
CA GLY A 233 1.05 -7.99 -0.49
C GLY A 233 -0.39 -7.65 -0.89
N LEU A 234 -1.07 -8.45 -1.70
CA LEU A 234 -2.50 -8.24 -1.98
C LEU A 234 -3.38 -8.35 -0.72
N GLU A 235 -3.11 -9.31 0.17
CA GLU A 235 -3.83 -9.42 1.45
C GLU A 235 -3.57 -8.21 2.35
N LEU A 236 -2.31 -7.77 2.46
CA LEU A 236 -1.95 -6.55 3.21
C LEU A 236 -2.60 -5.31 2.61
N ALA A 237 -2.66 -5.19 1.28
CA ALA A 237 -3.28 -4.06 0.59
C ALA A 237 -4.76 -3.95 0.95
N LYS A 238 -5.49 -5.08 1.00
CA LYS A 238 -6.90 -5.13 1.41
C LYS A 238 -7.10 -4.73 2.87
N LEU A 239 -6.20 -5.13 3.77
CA LEU A 239 -6.24 -4.73 5.17
C LEU A 239 -5.98 -3.23 5.34
N CYS A 240 -5.00 -2.68 4.62
CA CYS A 240 -4.74 -1.25 4.60
C CYS A 240 -5.90 -0.46 3.99
N GLN A 241 -6.52 -0.94 2.91
CA GLN A 241 -7.72 -0.32 2.33
C GLN A 241 -8.90 -0.36 3.32
N ARG A 242 -9.10 -1.49 4.02
CA ARG A 242 -10.12 -1.61 5.07
C ARG A 242 -9.88 -0.59 6.19
N SER A 243 -8.64 -0.42 6.62
CA SER A 243 -8.24 0.63 7.55
C SER A 243 -8.61 2.02 7.01
N GLU A 244 -8.30 2.32 5.76
CA GLU A 244 -8.59 3.62 5.16
C GLU A 244 -10.09 3.92 5.10
N ASN A 245 -10.87 2.95 4.62
CA ASN A 245 -12.32 3.10 4.41
C ASN A 245 -13.12 3.14 5.72
N HIS A 246 -12.81 2.26 6.66
CA HIS A 246 -13.65 2.05 7.85
C HIS A 246 -13.09 2.66 9.14
N TYR A 247 -11.78 2.88 9.21
CA TYR A 247 -11.14 3.49 10.37
C TYR A 247 -10.80 4.96 10.12
N VAL A 248 -10.16 5.29 9.00
CA VAL A 248 -9.81 6.69 8.67
C VAL A 248 -11.00 7.45 8.09
N GLY A 249 -11.84 6.78 7.28
CA GLY A 249 -13.07 7.34 6.69
C GLY A 249 -12.93 7.86 5.26
N VAL A 250 -11.85 7.50 4.55
CA VAL A 250 -11.62 7.87 3.15
C VAL A 250 -12.04 6.68 2.28
N GLN A 251 -13.04 6.80 1.40
CA GLN A 251 -13.57 5.68 0.61
C GLN A 251 -12.72 5.38 -0.64
N SER A 252 -11.43 5.14 -0.47
CA SER A 252 -10.49 4.90 -1.58
C SER A 252 -10.63 3.50 -2.20
N GLY A 253 -10.15 3.38 -3.44
CA GLY A 253 -9.94 2.08 -4.09
C GLY A 253 -8.65 1.41 -3.59
N LEU A 254 -8.26 0.30 -4.21
CA LEU A 254 -7.16 -0.55 -3.74
C LEU A 254 -5.80 -0.18 -4.35
N MET A 255 -5.79 0.71 -5.36
CA MET A 255 -4.62 1.05 -6.17
C MET A 255 -3.42 1.50 -5.33
N ASP A 256 -3.65 2.40 -4.38
CA ASP A 256 -2.61 3.07 -3.62
C ASP A 256 -1.81 2.08 -2.78
N GLN A 257 -2.50 1.34 -1.93
CA GLN A 257 -1.92 0.32 -1.07
C GLN A 257 -1.29 -0.81 -1.89
N PHE A 258 -1.94 -1.23 -2.98
CA PHE A 258 -1.41 -2.25 -3.87
C PHE A 258 -0.08 -1.82 -4.52
N ALA A 259 -0.02 -0.63 -5.10
CA ALA A 259 1.18 -0.12 -5.76
C ALA A 259 2.35 0.06 -4.78
N CYS A 260 2.08 0.55 -3.57
CA CYS A 260 3.08 0.65 -2.52
C CYS A 260 3.64 -0.71 -2.08
N LEU A 261 2.85 -1.80 -2.16
CA LEU A 261 3.24 -3.14 -1.73
C LEU A 261 3.92 -3.97 -2.82
N GLU A 262 3.41 -3.91 -4.04
CA GLU A 262 3.77 -4.77 -5.18
C GLU A 262 4.59 -4.03 -6.25
N GLY A 263 5.09 -2.84 -5.92
CA GLY A 263 5.99 -2.08 -6.79
C GLY A 263 7.16 -2.93 -7.29
N VAL A 264 7.50 -2.76 -8.56
CA VAL A 264 8.65 -3.42 -9.20
C VAL A 264 9.50 -2.34 -9.83
N LYS A 265 10.80 -2.35 -9.51
CA LYS A 265 11.76 -1.40 -10.05
C LYS A 265 11.65 -1.30 -11.58
N ASP A 266 11.67 -0.08 -12.11
CA ASP A 266 11.61 0.25 -13.55
C ASP A 266 10.30 -0.14 -14.28
N HIS A 267 9.25 -0.56 -13.55
CA HIS A 267 7.98 -1.01 -14.14
C HIS A 267 6.77 -0.24 -13.61
N LEU A 268 5.75 -0.15 -14.46
CA LEU A 268 4.36 0.11 -14.08
C LEU A 268 3.69 -1.21 -13.70
N LEU A 269 2.64 -1.12 -12.90
CA LEU A 269 1.75 -2.23 -12.59
C LEU A 269 0.46 -2.07 -13.38
N SER A 270 0.13 -3.03 -14.23
CA SER A 270 -1.24 -3.14 -14.76
C SER A 270 -2.07 -3.91 -13.76
N PHE A 271 -2.90 -3.21 -13.02
CA PHE A 271 -3.70 -3.79 -11.95
C PHE A 271 -5.18 -3.69 -12.27
N ASP A 272 -5.84 -4.83 -12.47
CA ASP A 272 -7.28 -4.92 -12.64
C ASP A 272 -7.96 -4.98 -11.28
N THR A 273 -8.62 -3.89 -10.91
CA THR A 273 -9.27 -3.75 -9.59
C THR A 273 -10.51 -4.63 -9.42
N ARG A 274 -11.05 -5.19 -10.52
CA ARG A 274 -12.16 -6.15 -10.48
C ARG A 274 -11.69 -7.56 -10.15
N SER A 275 -10.84 -8.10 -11.03
CA SER A 275 -10.36 -9.48 -10.93
C SER A 275 -9.25 -9.65 -9.90
N LEU A 276 -8.61 -8.54 -9.51
CA LEU A 276 -7.39 -8.46 -8.72
C LEU A 276 -6.16 -9.10 -9.41
N GLY A 277 -6.30 -9.44 -10.70
CA GLY A 277 -5.19 -9.86 -11.54
C GLY A 277 -4.29 -8.68 -11.89
N TRP A 278 -2.99 -8.93 -11.98
CA TRP A 278 -2.03 -7.90 -12.34
C TRP A 278 -0.82 -8.44 -13.07
N SER A 279 -0.13 -7.55 -13.79
CA SER A 279 1.14 -7.82 -14.46
C SER A 279 2.04 -6.60 -14.41
N VAL A 280 3.34 -6.80 -14.55
CA VAL A 280 4.30 -5.70 -14.74
C VAL A 280 4.34 -5.26 -16.19
N ILE A 281 4.53 -3.96 -16.42
CA ILE A 281 4.72 -3.38 -17.75
C ILE A 281 5.91 -2.43 -17.68
N GLN A 282 6.87 -2.64 -18.56
CA GLN A 282 8.06 -1.79 -18.58
C GLN A 282 7.67 -0.37 -19.03
N LEU A 283 8.24 0.64 -18.36
CA LEU A 283 8.21 2.00 -18.89
C LEU A 283 8.91 2.05 -20.26
N PRO A 284 8.48 2.92 -21.19
CA PRO A 284 9.22 3.12 -22.43
C PRO A 284 10.70 3.43 -22.12
N PRO A 285 11.67 2.79 -22.81
CA PRO A 285 13.08 3.03 -22.58
C PRO A 285 13.45 4.51 -22.71
N GLU A 286 14.50 4.93 -22.01
CA GLU A 286 15.01 6.31 -22.05
C GLU A 286 13.97 7.37 -21.63
N THR A 287 13.01 6.97 -20.79
CA THR A 287 12.07 7.90 -20.16
C THR A 287 12.26 7.97 -18.65
N SER A 288 11.77 9.06 -18.07
CA SER A 288 11.81 9.32 -16.65
C SER A 288 10.51 9.95 -16.17
N ILE A 289 10.14 9.61 -14.95
CA ILE A 289 8.97 10.16 -14.28
C ILE A 289 9.41 11.44 -13.59
N VAL A 290 8.81 12.58 -13.94
CA VAL A 290 9.02 13.85 -13.26
C VAL A 290 7.73 14.25 -12.57
N ILE A 291 7.77 14.33 -11.26
CA ILE A 291 6.64 14.75 -10.42
C ILE A 291 6.80 16.22 -10.07
N VAL A 292 5.72 16.98 -10.17
CA VAL A 292 5.72 18.42 -9.93
C VAL A 292 4.66 18.73 -8.89
N ASP A 293 5.04 19.30 -7.75
CA ASP A 293 4.12 19.63 -6.66
C ASP A 293 3.60 21.07 -6.79
N SER A 294 2.29 21.19 -6.98
CA SER A 294 1.60 22.49 -7.07
C SER A 294 1.63 23.30 -5.77
N SER A 295 2.06 22.69 -4.66
CA SER A 295 1.97 23.23 -3.30
C SER A 295 0.54 23.49 -2.81
N GLN A 296 -0.49 23.18 -3.61
CA GLN A 296 -1.88 23.19 -3.18
C GLN A 296 -2.18 21.91 -2.41
N ARG A 297 -2.33 22.03 -1.09
CA ARG A 297 -2.67 20.90 -0.20
C ARG A 297 -4.18 20.68 -0.16
N ARG A 298 -4.54 19.45 0.19
CA ARG A 298 -5.88 18.87 0.01
C ARG A 298 -6.64 18.83 1.35
N ASP A 299 -7.13 19.96 1.83
CA ASP A 299 -7.89 20.01 3.10
C ASP A 299 -9.36 19.55 2.93
N LEU A 300 -9.96 19.76 1.75
CA LEU A 300 -11.37 19.43 1.44
C LEU A 300 -11.54 18.21 0.53
N ALA A 301 -10.46 17.49 0.20
CA ALA A 301 -10.48 16.47 -0.84
C ALA A 301 -11.26 15.21 -0.45
N THR A 302 -11.35 14.86 0.83
CA THR A 302 -12.05 13.64 1.27
C THR A 302 -13.54 13.66 0.94
N THR A 303 -14.23 14.79 1.19
CA THR A 303 -15.66 14.93 0.90
C THR A 303 -15.92 14.91 -0.61
N THR A 304 -15.14 15.66 -1.40
CA THR A 304 -15.33 15.74 -2.85
C THR A 304 -14.93 14.44 -3.56
N TYR A 305 -13.93 13.72 -3.06
CA TYR A 305 -13.56 12.40 -3.56
C TYR A 305 -14.70 11.39 -3.33
N ASN A 306 -15.26 11.35 -2.12
CA ASN A 306 -16.40 10.49 -1.81
C ASN A 306 -17.62 10.84 -2.68
N GLN A 307 -17.88 12.14 -2.90
CA GLN A 307 -18.93 12.60 -3.83
C GLN A 307 -18.73 12.06 -5.25
N ARG A 308 -17.50 12.06 -5.78
CA ARG A 308 -17.22 11.51 -7.13
C ARG A 308 -17.54 10.02 -7.22
N ARG A 309 -17.26 9.25 -6.16
CA ARG A 309 -17.62 7.83 -6.07
C ARG A 309 -19.14 7.62 -6.03
N GLU A 310 -19.85 8.43 -5.26
CA GLU A 310 -21.33 8.42 -5.21
C GLU A 310 -21.94 8.77 -6.57
N GLU A 311 -21.42 9.78 -7.26
CA GLU A 311 -21.87 10.16 -8.62
C GLU A 311 -21.69 9.00 -9.62
N CYS A 312 -20.59 8.24 -9.54
CA CYS A 312 -20.37 7.07 -10.38
C CYS A 312 -21.33 5.93 -10.04
N THR A 313 -21.57 5.68 -8.75
CA THR A 313 -22.56 4.70 -8.28
C THR A 313 -23.95 5.05 -8.80
N LYS A 314 -24.32 6.34 -8.75
CA LYS A 314 -25.59 6.82 -9.27
C LYS A 314 -25.70 6.67 -10.79
N ALA A 315 -24.61 6.85 -11.53
CA ALA A 315 -24.59 6.59 -12.97
C ALA A 315 -24.93 5.13 -13.28
N VAL A 316 -24.35 4.18 -12.54
CA VAL A 316 -24.65 2.74 -12.69
C VAL A 316 -26.12 2.45 -12.39
N GLU A 317 -26.65 2.97 -11.27
CA GLU A 317 -28.07 2.80 -10.91
C GLU A 317 -29.02 3.25 -12.02
N LEU A 318 -28.76 4.40 -12.64
CA LEU A 318 -29.60 4.95 -13.69
C LEU A 318 -29.44 4.19 -15.01
N LEU A 319 -28.20 3.82 -15.37
CA LEU A 319 -27.92 3.08 -16.61
C LEU A 319 -28.50 1.67 -16.60
N LYS A 320 -28.66 1.05 -15.43
CA LYS A 320 -29.32 -0.27 -15.28
C LYS A 320 -30.74 -0.33 -15.85
N HIS A 321 -31.44 0.80 -15.98
CA HIS A 321 -32.76 0.81 -16.62
C HIS A 321 -32.70 0.42 -18.11
N TRP A 322 -31.58 0.67 -18.80
CA TRP A 322 -31.37 0.30 -20.21
C TRP A 322 -30.31 -0.79 -20.41
N LEU A 323 -29.41 -0.96 -19.45
CA LEU A 323 -28.32 -1.94 -19.46
C LEU A 323 -28.40 -2.80 -18.18
N PRO A 324 -29.36 -3.73 -18.06
CA PRO A 324 -29.70 -4.38 -16.79
C PRO A 324 -28.58 -5.22 -16.18
N ASP A 325 -27.65 -5.71 -17.00
CA ASP A 325 -26.59 -6.64 -16.57
C ASP A 325 -25.32 -5.94 -16.04
N ILE A 326 -25.24 -4.61 -16.11
CA ILE A 326 -24.04 -3.89 -15.66
C ILE A 326 -23.90 -3.94 -14.15
N GLN A 327 -22.69 -4.15 -13.65
CA GLN A 327 -22.35 -4.09 -12.23
C GLN A 327 -21.62 -2.80 -11.90
N SER A 328 -20.81 -2.32 -12.83
CA SER A 328 -20.13 -1.03 -12.72
C SER A 328 -19.96 -0.37 -14.09
N LEU A 329 -19.39 0.84 -14.10
CA LEU A 329 -19.11 1.57 -15.35
C LEU A 329 -18.11 0.84 -16.26
N ARG A 330 -17.35 -0.13 -15.73
CA ARG A 330 -16.49 -1.02 -16.53
C ARG A 330 -17.27 -1.90 -17.51
N ASP A 331 -18.54 -2.20 -17.25
CA ASP A 331 -19.37 -3.02 -18.15
C ASP A 331 -19.99 -2.19 -19.29
N VAL A 332 -19.80 -0.87 -19.28
CA VAL A 332 -20.42 0.05 -20.23
C VAL A 332 -19.42 0.42 -21.31
N THR A 333 -19.70 0.07 -22.57
CA THR A 333 -18.86 0.52 -23.68
C THR A 333 -19.12 1.99 -24.01
N PRO A 334 -18.16 2.71 -24.65
CA PRO A 334 -18.41 4.07 -25.13
C PRO A 334 -19.61 4.16 -26.10
N ALA A 335 -19.88 3.09 -26.86
CA ALA A 335 -21.03 3.04 -27.77
C ALA A 335 -22.36 2.94 -27.01
N ASP A 336 -22.43 2.12 -25.97
CA ASP A 336 -23.64 1.98 -25.15
C ASP A 336 -23.90 3.22 -24.32
N LEU A 337 -22.85 3.82 -23.74
CA LEU A 337 -22.99 5.07 -23.01
C LEU A 337 -23.58 6.17 -23.91
N ARG A 338 -23.10 6.34 -25.16
CA ARG A 338 -23.64 7.34 -26.10
C ARG A 338 -25.14 7.22 -26.33
N LYS A 339 -25.71 6.01 -26.32
CA LYS A 339 -27.14 5.77 -26.52
C LYS A 339 -28.00 6.30 -25.35
N HIS A 340 -27.44 6.39 -24.15
CA HIS A 340 -28.20 6.65 -22.92
C HIS A 340 -27.72 7.86 -22.13
N ILE A 341 -26.54 8.41 -22.44
CA ILE A 341 -25.90 9.49 -21.67
C ILE A 341 -26.76 10.76 -21.55
N HIS A 342 -27.51 11.10 -22.60
CA HIS A 342 -28.41 12.26 -22.63
C HIS A 342 -29.63 12.12 -21.71
N LYS A 343 -29.87 10.92 -21.16
CA LYS A 343 -30.95 10.62 -20.21
C LYS A 343 -30.50 10.74 -18.75
N LEU A 344 -29.19 10.89 -18.51
CA LEU A 344 -28.62 11.08 -17.17
C LEU A 344 -28.61 12.58 -16.81
N PRO A 345 -28.72 12.94 -15.52
CA PRO A 345 -28.44 14.30 -15.08
C PRO A 345 -27.04 14.75 -15.52
N THR A 346 -26.89 16.01 -15.93
CA THR A 346 -25.66 16.52 -16.57
C THR A 346 -24.40 16.19 -15.78
N HIS A 347 -24.36 16.47 -14.48
CA HIS A 347 -23.18 16.20 -13.65
C HIS A 347 -22.82 14.70 -13.58
N ILE A 348 -23.82 13.81 -13.48
CA ILE A 348 -23.64 12.35 -13.50
C ILE A 348 -23.14 11.87 -14.86
N SER A 349 -23.71 12.41 -15.94
CA SER A 349 -23.34 12.06 -17.31
C SER A 349 -21.86 12.33 -17.60
N LEU A 350 -21.34 13.45 -17.08
CA LEU A 350 -19.94 13.84 -17.24
C LEU A 350 -19.00 12.89 -16.48
N ARG A 351 -19.37 12.45 -15.26
CA ARG A 351 -18.58 11.46 -14.51
C ARG A 351 -18.53 10.11 -15.21
N ALA A 352 -19.69 9.63 -15.67
CA ALA A 352 -19.78 8.39 -16.42
C ALA A 352 -18.93 8.44 -17.70
N LEU A 353 -18.97 9.58 -18.42
CA LEU A 353 -18.20 9.77 -19.64
C LEU A 353 -16.70 9.74 -19.39
N HIS A 354 -16.21 10.38 -18.31
CA HIS A 354 -14.81 10.27 -17.93
C HIS A 354 -14.44 8.81 -17.67
N VAL A 355 -15.14 8.12 -16.77
CA VAL A 355 -14.78 6.77 -16.33
C VAL A 355 -14.76 5.79 -17.49
N VAL A 356 -15.81 5.76 -18.31
CA VAL A 356 -15.90 4.85 -19.47
C VAL A 356 -14.80 5.14 -20.49
N ASN A 357 -14.54 6.42 -20.78
CA ASN A 357 -13.49 6.78 -21.73
C ASN A 357 -12.08 6.53 -21.17
N GLU A 358 -11.87 6.71 -19.86
CA GLU A 358 -10.59 6.49 -19.20
C GLU A 358 -10.25 5.00 -19.12
N ILE A 359 -11.24 4.14 -18.85
CA ILE A 359 -11.07 2.68 -18.95
C ILE A 359 -10.60 2.29 -20.37
N HIS A 360 -11.28 2.79 -21.40
CA HIS A 360 -10.87 2.53 -22.78
C HIS A 360 -9.51 3.17 -23.14
N ARG A 361 -9.16 4.28 -22.50
CA ARG A 361 -7.86 4.93 -22.66
C ARG A 361 -6.74 4.08 -22.10
N VAL A 362 -6.95 3.43 -20.95
CA VAL A 362 -5.99 2.48 -20.38
C VAL A 362 -5.75 1.30 -21.33
N GLU A 363 -6.79 0.77 -21.98
CA GLU A 363 -6.62 -0.28 -23.00
C GLU A 363 -5.71 0.16 -24.16
N LYS A 364 -5.84 1.41 -24.61
CA LYS A 364 -4.93 1.99 -25.63
C LYS A 364 -3.53 2.19 -25.08
N ALA A 365 -3.42 2.61 -23.83
CA ALA A 365 -2.14 2.86 -23.17
C ALA A 365 -1.33 1.58 -23.00
N LEU A 366 -1.99 0.47 -22.66
CA LEU A 366 -1.37 -0.86 -22.63
C LEU A 366 -0.74 -1.23 -23.98
N LYS A 367 -1.42 -0.93 -25.09
CA LYS A 367 -0.88 -1.15 -26.44
C LYS A 367 0.35 -0.27 -26.72
N ALA A 368 0.29 1.01 -26.35
CA ALA A 368 1.41 1.94 -26.51
C ALA A 368 2.63 1.52 -25.69
N LEU A 369 2.42 1.12 -24.42
CA LEU A 369 3.49 0.67 -23.52
C LEU A 369 4.13 -0.63 -24.02
N ASN A 370 3.34 -1.61 -24.47
CA ASN A 370 3.85 -2.85 -25.05
C ASN A 370 4.62 -2.64 -26.36
N ALA A 371 4.33 -1.55 -27.09
CA ALA A 371 5.09 -1.13 -28.25
C ALA A 371 6.26 -0.20 -27.92
N HIS A 372 6.50 0.09 -26.63
CA HIS A 372 7.47 1.08 -26.14
C HIS A 372 7.32 2.48 -26.77
N ASP A 373 6.10 2.86 -27.16
CA ASP A 373 5.79 4.14 -27.78
C ASP A 373 5.50 5.21 -26.72
N ALA A 374 6.57 5.87 -26.27
CA ALA A 374 6.49 6.95 -25.28
C ALA A 374 5.60 8.12 -25.74
N ALA A 375 5.61 8.44 -27.03
CA ALA A 375 4.84 9.56 -27.57
C ALA A 375 3.33 9.25 -27.58
N ALA A 376 2.94 8.05 -28.01
CA ALA A 376 1.56 7.62 -27.96
C ALA A 376 1.04 7.53 -26.52
N PHE A 377 1.83 6.98 -25.60
CA PHE A 377 1.46 6.93 -24.19
C PHE A 377 1.33 8.33 -23.57
N GLY A 378 2.29 9.21 -23.83
CA GLY A 378 2.28 10.59 -23.36
C GLY A 378 1.08 11.39 -23.89
N LYS A 379 0.69 11.20 -25.15
CA LYS A 379 -0.55 11.76 -25.70
C LYS A 379 -1.78 11.29 -24.91
N LEU A 380 -1.86 10.02 -24.55
CA LEU A 380 -2.96 9.49 -23.74
C LEU A 380 -2.96 10.11 -22.33
N MET A 381 -1.79 10.39 -21.73
CA MET A 381 -1.73 11.12 -20.46
C MET A 381 -2.36 12.52 -20.57
N LEU A 382 -2.05 13.27 -21.63
CA LEU A 382 -2.64 14.59 -21.87
C LEU A 382 -4.16 14.52 -22.07
N GLU A 383 -4.64 13.53 -22.82
CA GLU A 383 -6.08 13.31 -23.01
C GLU A 383 -6.79 12.91 -21.71
N SER A 384 -6.12 12.16 -20.83
CA SER A 384 -6.60 11.85 -19.46
C SER A 384 -6.72 13.13 -18.63
N HIS A 385 -5.71 14.01 -18.68
CA HIS A 385 -5.77 15.29 -17.97
C HIS A 385 -6.96 16.14 -18.42
N GLN A 386 -7.17 16.26 -19.73
CA GLN A 386 -8.30 17.01 -20.28
C GLN A 386 -9.62 16.42 -19.80
N SER A 387 -9.74 15.09 -19.76
CA SER A 387 -10.92 14.42 -19.24
C SER A 387 -11.15 14.68 -17.75
N LEU A 388 -10.09 14.69 -16.94
CA LEU A 388 -10.18 14.96 -15.49
C LEU A 388 -10.55 16.42 -15.20
N LYS A 389 -10.11 17.33 -16.06
CA LYS A 389 -10.44 18.76 -16.02
C LYS A 389 -11.89 19.01 -16.43
N ASP A 390 -12.29 18.58 -17.62
CA ASP A 390 -13.56 18.98 -18.23
C ASP A 390 -14.73 18.08 -17.85
N LEU A 391 -14.49 16.76 -17.76
CA LEU A 391 -15.54 15.77 -17.52
C LEU A 391 -15.62 15.38 -16.05
N TYR A 392 -14.48 15.13 -15.40
CA TYR A 392 -14.49 14.73 -14.00
C TYR A 392 -14.50 15.90 -13.02
N GLY A 393 -14.03 17.09 -13.45
CA GLY A 393 -14.05 18.29 -12.62
C GLY A 393 -13.24 18.14 -11.34
N VAL A 394 -12.02 17.60 -11.45
CA VAL A 394 -11.09 17.39 -10.32
C VAL A 394 -9.75 18.10 -10.50
N SER A 395 -9.54 18.83 -11.59
CA SER A 395 -8.32 19.64 -11.76
C SER A 395 -8.45 21.02 -11.11
N THR A 396 -7.35 21.76 -11.03
CA THR A 396 -7.30 23.17 -10.59
C THR A 396 -6.62 24.02 -11.65
N SER A 397 -6.77 25.34 -11.57
CA SER A 397 -6.05 26.26 -12.47
C SER A 397 -4.53 26.10 -12.39
N VAL A 398 -3.99 25.79 -11.21
CA VAL A 398 -2.55 25.55 -11.02
C VAL A 398 -2.12 24.25 -11.68
N LEU A 399 -2.86 23.16 -11.49
CA LEU A 399 -2.57 21.88 -12.14
C LEU A 399 -2.66 22.00 -13.67
N ASN A 400 -3.67 22.71 -14.17
CA ASN A 400 -3.83 22.96 -15.61
C ASN A 400 -2.63 23.74 -16.16
N LEU A 401 -2.22 24.82 -15.49
CA LEU A 401 -1.04 25.60 -15.89
C LEU A 401 0.23 24.74 -15.92
N LEU A 402 0.43 23.88 -14.93
CA LEU A 402 1.59 22.98 -14.90
C LEU A 402 1.59 22.00 -16.08
N VAL A 403 0.43 21.43 -16.43
CA VAL A 403 0.30 20.55 -17.59
C VAL A 403 0.49 21.32 -18.89
N ASP A 404 -0.05 22.53 -19.02
CA ASP A 404 0.10 23.38 -20.20
C ASP A 404 1.58 23.68 -20.46
N ILE A 405 2.33 24.13 -19.45
CA ILE A 405 3.78 24.39 -19.55
C ILE A 405 4.55 23.12 -19.87
N ALA A 406 4.24 22.01 -19.19
CA ALA A 406 4.92 20.74 -19.43
C ALA A 406 4.69 20.22 -20.85
N SER A 407 3.48 20.35 -21.39
CA SER A 407 3.09 19.81 -22.70
C SER A 407 3.83 20.45 -23.89
N ILE A 408 4.25 21.71 -23.73
CA ILE A 408 5.02 22.45 -24.76
C ILE A 408 6.53 22.40 -24.52
N SER A 409 6.97 21.83 -23.39
CA SER A 409 8.38 21.78 -23.04
C SER A 409 9.10 20.68 -23.83
N PRO A 410 10.24 20.98 -24.49
CA PRO A 410 11.03 19.98 -25.19
C PRO A 410 11.35 18.77 -24.31
N GLY A 411 11.18 17.57 -24.87
CA GLY A 411 11.45 16.31 -24.18
C GLY A 411 10.32 15.78 -23.30
N CYS A 412 9.24 16.53 -23.11
CA CYS A 412 8.03 16.00 -22.46
C CYS A 412 7.17 15.25 -23.47
N TYR A 413 6.90 13.97 -23.21
CA TYR A 413 5.97 13.18 -24.03
C TYR A 413 4.51 13.40 -23.61
N GLY A 414 4.27 13.64 -22.31
CA GLY A 414 2.93 13.82 -21.77
C GLY A 414 2.93 14.21 -20.31
N ALA A 415 1.87 14.87 -19.89
CA ALA A 415 1.68 15.35 -18.53
C ALA A 415 0.21 15.25 -18.11
N ARG A 416 -0.02 14.97 -16.83
CA ARG A 416 -1.36 15.02 -16.22
C ARG A 416 -1.28 15.27 -14.73
N LEU A 417 -2.37 15.75 -14.14
CA LEU A 417 -2.54 15.65 -12.69
C LEU A 417 -2.45 14.17 -12.26
N THR A 418 -2.01 13.91 -11.03
CA THR A 418 -1.97 12.55 -10.46
C THR A 418 -2.59 12.49 -9.06
N GLY A 419 -3.24 11.38 -8.73
CA GLY A 419 -4.04 11.19 -7.54
C GLY A 419 -5.43 11.85 -7.64
N ALA A 420 -6.08 11.98 -6.48
CA ALA A 420 -7.48 12.42 -6.34
C ALA A 420 -7.86 13.80 -6.93
N GLY A 421 -6.89 14.60 -7.39
CA GLY A 421 -7.11 15.97 -7.85
C GLY A 421 -7.33 16.99 -6.72
N PHE A 422 -7.88 18.15 -7.07
CA PHE A 422 -8.13 19.33 -6.21
C PHE A 422 -6.85 19.95 -5.62
N GLY A 423 -5.71 19.74 -6.28
CA GLY A 423 -4.39 20.11 -5.81
C GLY A 423 -3.44 18.92 -5.91
N GLY A 424 -2.32 18.97 -5.20
CA GLY A 424 -1.30 17.93 -5.23
C GLY A 424 -0.34 18.08 -6.42
N CYS A 425 -0.13 17.01 -7.17
CA CYS A 425 0.95 16.92 -8.16
C CYS A 425 0.47 16.73 -9.59
N THR A 426 1.33 17.10 -10.54
CA THR A 426 1.32 16.51 -11.87
C THR A 426 2.41 15.46 -11.99
N VAL A 427 2.17 14.48 -12.87
CA VAL A 427 3.14 13.50 -13.32
C VAL A 427 3.43 13.74 -14.79
N ASN A 428 4.70 13.71 -15.16
CA ASN A 428 5.20 14.03 -16.48
C ASN A 428 6.10 12.89 -16.96
N LEU A 429 5.87 12.39 -18.16
CA LEU A 429 6.75 11.45 -18.84
C LEU A 429 7.74 12.23 -19.70
N VAL A 430 9.02 12.21 -19.32
CA VAL A 430 10.05 13.05 -19.94
C VAL A 430 11.18 12.16 -20.47
N ALA A 431 11.76 12.49 -21.62
CA ALA A 431 12.97 11.85 -22.11
C ALA A 431 14.10 12.02 -21.08
N SER A 432 14.77 10.93 -20.68
CA SER A 432 15.75 10.91 -19.60
C SER A 432 16.86 11.95 -19.80
N GLN A 433 17.36 12.09 -21.03
CA GLN A 433 18.39 13.06 -21.39
C GLN A 433 17.95 14.53 -21.33
N GLN A 434 16.63 14.82 -21.27
CA GLN A 434 16.08 16.18 -21.23
C GLN A 434 15.55 16.59 -19.86
N VAL A 435 15.58 15.72 -18.85
CA VAL A 435 15.02 15.98 -17.51
C VAL A 435 15.52 17.29 -16.91
N GLU A 436 16.82 17.56 -16.92
CA GLU A 436 17.38 18.80 -16.34
C GLU A 436 16.86 20.05 -17.06
N SER A 437 16.86 20.02 -18.40
CA SER A 437 16.37 21.14 -19.22
C SER A 437 14.87 21.36 -19.04
N PHE A 438 14.09 20.28 -18.96
CA PHE A 438 12.67 20.31 -18.69
C PHE A 438 12.38 20.97 -17.34
N ILE A 439 13.08 20.57 -16.27
CA ILE A 439 12.88 21.13 -14.93
C ILE A 439 13.22 22.63 -14.91
N LYS A 440 14.33 23.03 -15.55
CA LYS A 440 14.74 24.44 -15.62
C LYS A 440 13.67 25.28 -16.32
N ASN A 441 13.18 24.82 -17.47
CA ASN A 441 12.17 25.52 -18.26
C ASN A 441 10.83 25.60 -17.51
N LEU A 442 10.38 24.48 -16.94
CA LEU A 442 9.15 24.40 -16.16
C LEU A 442 9.17 25.38 -14.98
N LYS A 443 10.27 25.41 -14.21
CA LYS A 443 10.43 26.34 -13.09
C LYS A 443 10.42 27.80 -13.54
N ALA A 444 11.17 28.13 -14.60
CA ALA A 444 11.25 29.50 -15.11
C ALA A 444 9.89 30.00 -15.61
N GLU A 445 9.16 29.17 -16.35
CA GLU A 445 7.87 29.53 -16.92
C GLU A 445 6.78 29.61 -15.84
N TYR A 446 6.76 28.65 -14.90
CA TYR A 446 5.86 28.71 -13.76
C TYR A 446 6.10 29.96 -12.90
N TYR A 447 7.35 30.30 -12.63
CA TYR A 447 7.71 31.52 -11.91
C TYR A 447 7.30 32.77 -12.69
N ARG A 448 7.45 32.79 -14.02
CA ARG A 448 7.02 33.91 -14.87
C ARG A 448 5.52 34.19 -14.70
N HIS A 449 4.70 33.13 -14.67
CA HIS A 449 3.25 33.20 -14.52
C HIS A 449 2.76 33.48 -13.09
N THR A 450 3.44 32.94 -12.07
CA THR A 450 2.89 32.90 -10.70
C THR A 450 3.70 33.66 -9.66
N LYS A 451 4.96 34.00 -9.97
CA LYS A 451 5.97 34.53 -9.01
C LYS A 451 6.22 33.60 -7.82
N LYS A 452 5.99 32.30 -7.98
CA LYS A 452 6.21 31.28 -6.96
C LYS A 452 7.22 30.26 -7.43
N ASP A 453 8.01 29.76 -6.48
CA ASP A 453 8.88 28.61 -6.72
C ASP A 453 8.07 27.32 -6.88
N LEU A 454 8.69 26.36 -7.54
CA LEU A 454 8.07 25.08 -7.86
C LEU A 454 8.95 23.94 -7.38
N ALA A 455 8.37 23.06 -6.57
CA ALA A 455 9.03 21.82 -6.16
C ALA A 455 8.86 20.76 -7.25
N VAL A 456 9.99 20.21 -7.70
CA VAL A 456 10.03 19.24 -8.79
C VAL A 456 10.92 18.07 -8.37
N TYR A 457 10.42 16.86 -8.58
CA TYR A 457 11.01 15.62 -8.13
C TYR A 457 11.17 14.67 -9.33
N PRO A 458 12.38 14.55 -9.89
CA PRO A 458 12.72 13.40 -10.71
C PRO A 458 12.57 12.14 -9.84
N CYS A 459 11.90 11.14 -10.39
CA CYS A 459 11.64 9.87 -9.72
C CYS A 459 11.87 8.70 -10.65
N GLN A 460 12.17 7.56 -10.05
CA GLN A 460 12.26 6.26 -10.72
C GLN A 460 11.19 5.33 -10.15
N ALA A 461 10.69 4.43 -11.00
CA ALA A 461 9.85 3.34 -10.53
C ALA A 461 10.68 2.42 -9.63
N SER A 462 10.14 2.08 -8.45
CA SER A 462 10.88 1.40 -7.38
C SER A 462 10.22 0.08 -6.97
N ASP A 463 10.97 -0.72 -6.21
CA ASP A 463 10.41 -1.88 -5.54
C ASP A 463 9.46 -1.47 -4.42
N GLY A 464 8.43 -2.29 -4.20
CA GLY A 464 7.44 -2.16 -3.14
C GLY A 464 8.03 -2.22 -1.73
N ALA A 465 7.12 -2.09 -0.75
CA ALA A 465 7.48 -2.04 0.65
C ALA A 465 8.17 -3.32 1.12
N ARG A 466 9.29 -3.18 1.83
CA ARG A 466 10.15 -4.28 2.23
C ARG A 466 10.82 -4.03 3.58
N VAL A 467 11.09 -5.13 4.28
CA VAL A 467 11.95 -5.12 5.47
C VAL A 467 13.39 -5.06 4.99
N ILE A 468 14.17 -4.13 5.53
CA ILE A 468 15.61 -4.03 5.26
C ILE A 468 16.30 -5.00 6.21
N GLN A 469 17.00 -5.98 5.65
CA GLN A 469 17.88 -6.83 6.45
C GLN A 469 19.17 -6.05 6.74
N PRO A 470 19.64 -6.02 8.00
CA PRO A 470 20.87 -5.34 8.38
C PRO A 470 22.13 -5.92 7.73
#